data_AF-A0A656G5N6-F1
#
_entry.id   AF-A0A656G5N6-F1
#
_cell.length_a   1.000
_cell.length_b   1.000
_cell.length_c   1.000
_cell.angle_alpha   90.00
_cell.angle_beta   90.00
_cell.angle_gamma   90.00
#
_symmetry.space_group_name_H-M   'P 1'
#
loop_
_entity.id
_entity.type
_entity.pdbx_description
1 polymer ?
#
loop_
_entity_poly.entity_id
_entity_poly.type
_entity_poly.pdbx_seq_one_letter_code
_entity_poly.pdbx_strand_id
1 'polypeptide(L)'
;SETETRTMHALDDYGVMHVKLYEDIATFGHIATSYAYPVMVDERYVMDPSPIPKFDNPKLHMSPALMLFGAGREKRLYAVPPFTRVVSLDFEDHPFEVQRWEQSCAICGSHESFLDELILDDAGTQSFVCSDTDYCAQRVKQQENDR
;
A
#
# COMPACT_ATOMS: atom_id res chain seq x y z
N SER A 1 -9.42 0.92 22.11
CA SER A 1 -10.77 1.52 22.18
C SER A 1 -10.77 2.82 21.40
N GLU A 2 -11.89 3.23 20.77
CA GLU A 2 -11.99 4.49 20.02
C GLU A 2 -11.69 5.72 20.89
N THR A 3 -12.10 5.70 22.16
CA THR A 3 -11.84 6.80 23.10
C THR A 3 -10.33 7.03 23.30
N GLU A 4 -9.58 5.93 23.43
CA GLU A 4 -8.13 5.97 23.60
C GLU A 4 -7.44 6.44 22.31
N THR A 5 -7.80 5.86 21.17
CA THR A 5 -7.19 6.25 19.88
C THR A 5 -7.49 7.69 19.53
N ARG A 6 -8.71 8.18 19.77
CA ARG A 6 -9.05 9.60 19.57
C ARG A 6 -8.17 10.52 20.43
N THR A 7 -7.88 10.13 21.67
CA THR A 7 -6.99 10.89 22.56
C THR A 7 -5.56 10.87 22.06
N MET A 8 -5.06 9.71 21.61
CA MET A 8 -3.73 9.58 20.99
C MET A 8 -3.59 10.48 19.76
N HIS A 9 -4.56 10.46 18.84
CA HIS A 9 -4.57 11.36 17.67
C HIS A 9 -4.61 12.84 18.07
N ALA A 10 -5.34 13.21 19.12
CA ALA A 10 -5.39 14.59 19.60
C ALA A 10 -4.03 15.06 20.18
N LEU A 11 -3.30 14.14 20.83
CA LEU A 11 -2.02 14.42 21.49
C LEU A 11 -0.79 14.18 20.63
N ASP A 12 -0.94 13.70 19.39
CA ASP A 12 0.18 13.25 18.55
C ASP A 12 0.97 12.06 19.11
N ASP A 13 0.30 11.22 19.93
CA ASP A 13 0.95 10.09 20.59
C ASP A 13 0.90 8.83 19.73
N TYR A 14 1.81 8.76 18.75
CA TYR A 14 1.94 7.62 17.83
C TYR A 14 3.08 6.66 18.17
N GLY A 15 3.64 6.74 19.39
CA GLY A 15 4.73 5.88 19.83
C GLY A 15 4.36 4.39 19.77
N VAL A 16 3.12 4.06 20.11
CA VAL A 16 2.60 2.68 20.08
C VAL A 16 2.65 2.05 18.68
N MET A 17 2.52 2.85 17.61
CA MET A 17 2.60 2.35 16.24
C MET A 17 4.04 1.96 15.88
N HIS A 18 5.01 2.77 16.30
CA HIS A 18 6.43 2.46 16.11
C HIS A 18 6.83 1.20 16.89
N VAL A 19 6.36 1.05 18.15
CA VAL A 19 6.62 -0.17 18.92
C VAL A 19 6.11 -1.41 18.18
N LYS A 20 4.87 -1.36 17.67
CA LYS A 20 4.27 -2.47 16.92
C LYS A 20 5.10 -2.85 15.68
N LEU A 21 5.53 -1.86 14.88
CA LEU A 21 6.33 -2.14 13.68
C LEU A 21 7.70 -2.73 14.04
N TYR A 22 8.28 -2.29 15.15
CA TYR A 22 9.56 -2.83 15.63
C TYR A 22 9.44 -4.24 16.20
N GLU A 23 8.32 -4.58 16.84
CA GLU A 23 8.02 -5.95 17.29
C GLU A 23 7.94 -6.93 16.11
N ASP A 24 7.34 -6.52 14.98
CA ASP A 24 7.32 -7.32 13.75
C ASP A 24 8.76 -7.59 13.27
N ILE A 25 9.61 -6.55 13.23
CA ILE A 25 11.02 -6.66 12.83
C ILE A 25 11.78 -7.60 13.77
N ALA A 26 11.65 -7.43 15.08
CA ALA A 26 12.34 -8.26 16.06
C ALA A 26 11.91 -9.74 15.97
N THR A 27 10.67 -10.02 15.57
CA THR A 27 10.12 -11.37 15.50
C THR A 27 10.41 -12.06 14.16
N PHE A 28 10.29 -11.34 13.05
CA PHE A 28 10.32 -11.90 11.69
C PHE A 28 11.48 -11.41 10.83
N GLY A 29 12.30 -10.47 11.32
CA GLY A 29 13.36 -9.79 10.57
C GLY A 29 12.86 -8.79 9.53
N HIS A 30 11.55 -8.58 9.44
CA HIS A 30 10.91 -7.64 8.53
C HIS A 30 9.53 -7.23 9.08
N ILE A 31 8.99 -6.13 8.57
CA ILE A 31 7.65 -5.67 8.96
C ILE A 31 6.61 -6.59 8.30
N ALA A 32 5.80 -7.27 9.12
CA ALA A 32 4.80 -8.24 8.68
C ALA A 32 3.58 -7.61 7.98
N THR A 33 3.39 -6.30 8.16
CA THR A 33 2.26 -5.55 7.60
C THR A 33 2.41 -5.41 6.08
N SER A 34 1.60 -6.14 5.30
CA SER A 34 1.69 -6.18 3.83
C SER A 34 0.67 -5.29 3.11
N TYR A 35 -0.43 -4.94 3.77
CA TYR A 35 -1.52 -4.06 3.32
C TYR A 35 -1.98 -3.16 4.47
N ALA A 36 -2.75 -2.10 4.17
CA ALA A 36 -3.17 -1.09 5.16
C ALA A 36 -1.99 -0.55 5.99
N TYR A 37 -0.85 -0.35 5.31
CA TYR A 37 0.38 0.03 5.97
C TYR A 37 0.32 1.49 6.42
N PRO A 38 0.56 1.81 7.70
CA PRO A 38 0.34 3.15 8.24
C PRO A 38 1.21 4.21 7.56
N VAL A 39 0.62 5.37 7.27
CA VAL A 39 1.30 6.52 6.67
C VAL A 39 1.17 7.76 7.56
N MET A 40 2.19 8.62 7.57
CA MET A 40 2.16 9.96 8.14
C MET A 40 1.73 10.95 7.05
N VAL A 41 0.61 11.64 7.29
CA VAL A 41 0.06 12.67 6.39
C VAL A 41 0.36 14.05 6.96
N ASP A 42 0.90 14.90 6.11
CA ASP A 42 1.21 16.31 6.41
C ASP A 42 2.04 16.49 7.69
N GLU A 43 2.96 15.55 7.93
CA GLU A 43 3.86 15.53 9.09
C GLU A 43 3.14 15.56 10.46
N ARG A 44 1.85 15.21 10.50
CA ARG A 44 1.04 15.36 11.71
C ARG A 44 0.12 14.20 12.05
N TYR A 45 -0.57 13.61 11.07
CA TYR A 45 -1.54 12.56 11.34
C TYR A 45 -1.06 11.22 10.81
N VAL A 46 -0.97 10.22 11.69
CA VAL A 46 -0.91 8.83 11.23
C VAL A 46 -2.27 8.45 10.70
N MET A 47 -2.30 7.86 9.51
CA MET A 47 -3.50 7.52 8.75
C MET A 47 -3.41 6.07 8.26
N ASP A 48 -4.54 5.38 8.27
CA ASP A 48 -4.74 4.13 7.55
C ASP A 48 -5.07 4.46 6.07
N PRO A 49 -4.26 4.03 5.09
CA PRO A 49 -4.50 4.34 3.68
C PRO A 49 -5.55 3.44 3.03
N SER A 50 -6.47 2.84 3.81
CA SER A 50 -7.37 1.75 3.44
C SER A 50 -6.61 0.44 3.13
N PRO A 51 -7.28 -0.69 2.82
CA PRO A 51 -6.61 -1.97 2.61
C PRO A 51 -5.92 -2.07 1.25
N ILE A 52 -5.28 -0.98 0.79
CA ILE A 52 -4.36 -1.02 -0.33
C ILE A 52 -3.09 -1.77 0.07
N PRO A 53 -2.44 -2.48 -0.86
CA PRO A 53 -1.13 -3.06 -0.61
C PRO A 53 -0.12 -1.94 -0.33
N LYS A 54 0.90 -2.21 0.51
CA LYS A 54 1.96 -1.22 0.77
C LYS A 54 2.65 -0.76 -0.52
N PHE A 55 2.65 -1.61 -1.57
CA PHE A 55 3.07 -1.26 -2.93
C PHE A 55 2.47 0.06 -3.45
N ASP A 56 1.22 0.37 -3.07
CA ASP A 56 0.51 1.56 -3.53
C ASP A 56 0.75 2.80 -2.66
N ASN A 57 1.29 2.67 -1.45
CA ASN A 57 1.54 3.82 -0.55
C ASN A 57 2.35 4.95 -1.20
N PRO A 58 3.44 4.67 -1.96
CA PRO A 58 4.20 5.74 -2.63
C PRO A 58 3.38 6.57 -3.61
N LYS A 59 2.31 6.00 -4.19
CA LYS A 59 1.40 6.72 -5.11
C LYS A 59 0.58 7.79 -4.40
N LEU A 60 0.48 7.72 -3.07
CA LEU A 60 -0.23 8.72 -2.27
C LEU A 60 0.58 10.01 -2.08
N HIS A 61 1.90 9.90 -2.11
CA HIS A 61 2.81 11.03 -1.86
C HIS A 61 2.75 12.06 -2.99
N MET A 62 2.44 13.31 -2.65
CA MET A 62 2.43 14.45 -3.59
C MET A 62 1.53 14.22 -4.82
N SER A 63 0.53 13.35 -4.70
CA SER A 63 -0.38 13.05 -5.80
C SER A 63 -1.18 14.29 -6.21
N PRO A 64 -1.40 14.55 -7.51
CA PRO A 64 -2.23 15.66 -7.97
C PRO A 64 -3.74 15.41 -7.75
N ALA A 65 -4.14 14.18 -7.44
CA ALA A 65 -5.54 13.82 -7.21
C ALA A 65 -5.96 14.06 -5.75
N LEU A 66 -7.23 14.45 -5.56
CA LEU A 66 -7.85 14.46 -4.24
C LEU A 66 -8.19 13.02 -3.84
N MET A 67 -7.73 12.58 -2.67
CA MET A 67 -8.05 11.26 -2.14
C MET A 67 -9.08 11.39 -1.02
N LEU A 68 -10.17 10.63 -1.14
CA LEU A 68 -11.24 10.57 -0.17
C LEU A 68 -11.38 9.14 0.35
N PHE A 69 -11.41 8.99 1.66
CA PHE A 69 -11.52 7.70 2.32
C PHE A 69 -12.76 7.67 3.21
N GLY A 70 -13.54 6.60 3.09
CA GLY A 70 -14.79 6.43 3.82
C GLY A 70 -14.89 5.08 4.50
N ALA A 71 -15.07 5.10 5.82
CA ALA A 71 -15.35 3.92 6.62
C ALA A 71 -16.81 3.96 7.09
N GLY A 72 -17.73 3.42 6.28
CA GLY A 72 -19.17 3.54 6.52
C GLY A 72 -19.62 2.92 7.85
N ARG A 73 -19.16 1.70 8.16
CA ARG A 73 -19.49 1.00 9.43
C ARG A 73 -18.99 1.76 10.65
N GLU A 74 -17.80 2.36 10.56
CA GLU A 74 -17.15 3.11 11.64
C GLU A 74 -17.58 4.60 11.68
N LYS A 75 -18.36 5.05 10.68
CA LYS A 75 -18.80 6.45 10.53
C LYS A 75 -17.61 7.42 10.58
N ARG A 76 -16.62 7.20 9.72
CA ARG A 76 -15.46 8.09 9.56
C ARG A 76 -15.26 8.47 8.10
N LEU A 77 -14.90 9.72 7.89
CA LEU A 77 -14.49 10.29 6.61
C LEU A 77 -13.18 11.02 6.82
N TYR A 78 -12.22 10.81 5.93
CA TYR A 78 -10.93 11.50 5.93
C TYR A 78 -10.44 11.68 4.50
N ALA A 79 -9.48 12.58 4.31
CA ALA A 79 -9.02 12.97 2.99
C ALA A 79 -7.54 13.31 3.01
N VAL A 80 -6.89 13.09 1.87
CA VAL A 80 -5.56 13.62 1.57
C VAL A 80 -5.73 14.61 0.41
N PRO A 81 -5.52 15.91 0.64
CA PRO A 81 -5.56 16.91 -0.42
C PRO A 81 -4.50 16.64 -1.52
N PRO A 82 -4.69 17.21 -2.72
CA PRO A 82 -3.65 17.21 -3.74
C PRO A 82 -2.33 17.80 -3.22
N PHE A 83 -1.21 17.22 -3.67
CA PHE A 83 0.15 17.67 -3.34
C PHE A 83 0.45 17.69 -1.84
N THR A 84 -0.19 16.81 -1.07
CA THR A 84 0.11 16.62 0.34
C THR A 84 1.23 15.60 0.52
N ARG A 85 2.12 15.88 1.49
CA ARG A 85 3.16 14.94 1.89
C ARG A 85 2.52 13.74 2.59
N VAL A 86 2.75 12.55 2.03
CA VAL A 86 2.38 11.26 2.62
C VAL A 86 3.61 10.38 2.69
N VAL A 87 3.97 9.87 3.85
CA VAL A 87 5.19 9.05 4.04
C VAL A 87 4.82 7.79 4.83
N SER A 88 5.14 6.61 4.31
CA SER A 88 4.98 5.36 5.08
C SER A 88 5.88 5.39 6.32
N LEU A 89 5.36 4.94 7.47
CA LEU A 89 6.16 4.84 8.68
C LEU A 89 7.27 3.80 8.49
N ASP A 90 8.52 4.15 8.76
CA ASP A 90 9.66 3.25 8.70
C ASP A 90 10.70 3.60 9.79
N PHE A 91 11.83 2.92 9.76
CA PHE A 91 12.95 3.19 10.65
C PHE A 91 14.21 3.47 9.83
N GLU A 92 15.16 4.21 10.39
CA GLU A 92 16.44 4.52 9.71
C GLU A 92 17.22 3.26 9.34
N ASP A 93 17.13 2.20 10.16
CA ASP A 93 17.78 0.91 9.95
C ASP A 93 16.91 -0.09 9.17
N HIS A 94 15.60 0.18 9.03
CA HIS A 94 14.64 -0.64 8.29
C HIS A 94 13.74 0.26 7.43
N PRO A 95 14.24 0.73 6.28
CA PRO A 95 13.51 1.64 5.41
C PRO A 95 12.28 0.96 4.79
N PHE A 96 11.31 1.77 4.38
CA PHE A 96 10.12 1.26 3.71
C PHE A 96 10.44 0.55 2.37
N GLU A 97 10.01 -0.70 2.24
CA GLU A 97 10.16 -1.49 1.01
C GLU A 97 8.82 -1.95 0.45
N VAL A 98 8.63 -1.78 -0.85
CA VAL A 98 7.48 -2.30 -1.61
C VAL A 98 7.70 -3.76 -2.03
N GLN A 99 6.61 -4.50 -2.24
CA GLN A 99 6.68 -5.84 -2.79
C GLN A 99 7.35 -5.85 -4.17
N ARG A 100 8.13 -6.90 -4.44
CA ARG A 100 8.75 -7.20 -5.73
C ARG A 100 8.51 -8.65 -6.08
N TRP A 101 8.35 -8.92 -7.37
CA TRP A 101 8.21 -10.26 -7.94
C TRP A 101 9.37 -10.49 -8.91
N GLU A 102 9.86 -11.73 -8.99
CA GLU A 102 10.81 -12.12 -10.04
C GLU A 102 10.10 -12.28 -11.39
N GLN A 103 8.81 -12.61 -11.36
CA GLN A 103 7.95 -12.82 -12.51
C GLN A 103 7.46 -11.48 -13.09
N SER A 104 7.06 -11.52 -14.35
CA SER A 104 6.25 -10.47 -14.98
C SER A 104 4.84 -10.95 -15.20
N CYS A 105 3.94 -9.98 -15.47
CA CYS A 105 2.60 -10.30 -15.92
C CYS A 105 2.64 -11.18 -17.18
N ALA A 106 2.00 -12.36 -17.12
CA ALA A 106 1.93 -13.31 -18.23
C ALA A 106 1.15 -12.79 -19.46
N ILE A 107 0.40 -11.69 -19.31
CA ILE A 107 -0.42 -11.10 -20.38
C ILE A 107 0.34 -9.96 -21.08
N CYS A 108 0.72 -8.92 -20.34
CA CYS A 108 1.33 -7.71 -20.91
C CYS A 108 2.86 -7.63 -20.71
N GLY A 109 3.46 -8.55 -19.93
CA GLY A 109 4.90 -8.57 -19.64
C GLY A 109 5.38 -7.51 -18.65
N SER A 110 4.49 -6.81 -17.92
CA SER A 110 4.90 -5.77 -16.95
C SER A 110 5.60 -6.37 -15.73
N HIS A 111 6.70 -5.73 -15.32
CA HIS A 111 7.41 -5.94 -14.05
C HIS A 111 7.12 -4.82 -13.02
N GLU A 112 6.29 -3.83 -13.38
CA GLU A 112 6.07 -2.61 -12.60
C GLU A 112 4.68 -2.56 -11.95
N SER A 113 3.83 -3.54 -12.22
CA SER A 113 2.48 -3.63 -11.65
C SER A 113 2.46 -4.51 -10.42
N PHE A 114 1.51 -4.27 -9.51
CA PHE A 114 1.13 -5.26 -8.52
C PHE A 114 0.60 -6.52 -9.23
N LEU A 115 1.08 -7.71 -8.84
CA LEU A 115 0.74 -8.97 -9.48
C LEU A 115 -0.18 -9.81 -8.60
N ASP A 116 -1.26 -10.31 -9.19
CA ASP A 116 -2.11 -11.35 -8.63
C ASP A 116 -1.58 -12.72 -9.03
N GLU A 117 -1.53 -13.64 -8.06
CA GLU A 117 -1.16 -15.03 -8.26
C GLU A 117 -2.39 -15.86 -8.62
N LEU A 118 -2.35 -16.54 -9.76
CA LEU A 118 -3.40 -17.43 -10.25
C LEU A 118 -2.93 -18.87 -10.22
N ILE A 119 -3.62 -19.72 -9.45
CA ILE A 119 -3.41 -21.16 -9.47
C ILE A 119 -4.15 -21.75 -10.67
N LEU A 120 -3.42 -22.37 -11.58
CA LEU A 120 -3.93 -22.85 -12.87
C LEU A 120 -4.41 -24.30 -12.83
N ASP A 121 -3.85 -25.10 -11.92
CA ASP A 121 -4.21 -26.52 -11.77
C ASP A 121 -4.01 -27.03 -10.33
N ASP A 122 -4.51 -28.23 -10.06
CA ASP A 122 -4.34 -28.92 -8.78
C ASP A 122 -2.91 -29.48 -8.57
N ALA A 123 -2.05 -29.38 -9.58
CA ALA A 123 -0.65 -29.80 -9.53
C ALA A 123 0.30 -28.69 -9.04
N GLY A 124 -0.23 -27.49 -8.78
CA GLY A 124 0.51 -26.34 -8.25
C GLY A 124 1.11 -25.45 -9.33
N THR A 125 0.67 -25.55 -10.58
CA THR A 125 1.06 -24.59 -11.62
C THR A 125 0.45 -23.23 -11.30
N GLN A 126 1.27 -22.19 -11.31
CA GLN A 126 0.87 -20.81 -11.02
C GLN A 126 1.21 -19.87 -12.18
N SER A 127 0.47 -18.77 -12.28
CA SER A 127 0.73 -17.67 -13.21
C SER A 127 0.54 -16.34 -12.50
N PHE A 128 1.30 -15.33 -12.90
CA PHE A 128 1.22 -13.99 -12.32
C PHE A 128 0.64 -13.02 -13.35
N VAL A 129 -0.35 -12.23 -12.96
CA VAL A 129 -1.02 -11.26 -13.85
C VAL A 129 -1.16 -9.90 -13.16
N CYS A 130 -1.23 -8.81 -13.91
CA CYS A 130 -1.50 -7.50 -13.33
C CYS A 130 -2.84 -7.51 -12.58
N SER A 131 -2.83 -7.01 -11.33
CA SER A 131 -4.07 -6.78 -10.58
C SER A 131 -4.90 -5.66 -11.20
N ASP A 132 -4.25 -4.61 -11.70
CA ASP A 132 -4.88 -3.57 -12.50
C ASP A 132 -5.09 -4.05 -13.94
N THR A 133 -6.33 -4.45 -14.23
CA THR A 133 -6.75 -4.96 -15.54
C THR A 133 -6.83 -3.88 -16.62
N ASP A 134 -7.13 -2.62 -16.27
CA ASP A 134 -7.16 -1.51 -17.22
C ASP A 134 -5.73 -1.15 -17.66
N TYR A 135 -4.82 -1.01 -16.70
CA TYR A 135 -3.39 -0.84 -16.98
C TYR A 135 -2.85 -1.96 -17.89
N CYS A 136 -3.21 -3.22 -17.58
CA CYS A 136 -2.79 -4.38 -18.38
C CYS A 136 -3.31 -4.29 -19.82
N ALA A 137 -4.59 -3.97 -20.02
CA ALA A 137 -5.21 -3.86 -21.33
C ALA A 137 -4.60 -2.73 -22.17
N GLN A 138 -4.32 -1.59 -21.55
CA GLN A 138 -3.66 -0.46 -22.22
C GLN A 138 -2.27 -0.84 -22.73
N ARG A 139 -1.49 -1.57 -21.95
CA ARG A 139 -0.17 -2.05 -22.37
C ARG A 139 -0.22 -3.04 -23.52
N VAL A 140 -1.17 -3.98 -23.51
CA VAL A 140 -1.37 -4.91 -24.62
C VAL A 140 -1.68 -4.13 -25.91
N LYS A 141 -2.61 -3.19 -25.84
CA LYS A 141 -2.98 -2.35 -26.99
C LYS A 141 -1.80 -1.53 -27.52
N GLN A 142 -0.95 -1.01 -26.63
CA GLN A 142 0.25 -0.29 -27.03
C GLN A 142 1.23 -1.20 -27.78
N GLN A 143 1.46 -2.42 -27.29
CA GLN A 143 2.31 -3.41 -27.95
C GLN A 143 1.77 -3.86 -29.30
N GLU A 144 0.44 -3.93 -29.47
CA GLU A 144 -0.19 -4.23 -30.75
C GLU A 144 -0.02 -3.09 -31.76
N ASN A 145 -0.11 -1.84 -31.31
CA ASN A 145 0.09 -0.67 -32.16
C ASN A 145 1.56 -0.48 -32.58
N ASP A 146 2.51 -0.96 -31.77
CA ASP A 146 3.94 -0.87 -32.02
C ASP A 146 4.48 -1.99 -32.94
N ARG A 147 3.63 -2.96 -33.31
CA ARG A 147 3.94 -4.07 -34.24
C ARG A 147 3.54 -3.75 -35.68
#